data_AF-A0A1Q8HYM9-F1
#
_entry.id   AF-A0A1Q8HYM9-F1
#
_cell.length_a   1.000
_cell.length_b   1.000
_cell.length_c   1.000
_cell.angle_alpha   90.00
_cell.angle_beta   90.00
_cell.angle_gamma   90.00
#
_symmetry.space_group_name_H-M   'P 1'
#
loop_
_entity.id
_entity.type
_entity.pdbx_description
1 polymer ?
#
loop_
_entity_poly.entity_id
_entity_poly.type
_entity_poly.pdbx_seq_one_letter_code
_entity_poly.pdbx_strand_id
1 'polypeptide(L)' 'MTLTHLENGGWTLADLHRLSIHELDEENGALLDKALHSTDSIPLSPIIESAIESEIIINSDSTSNAQERSL' A
#
# COMPACT_ATOMS: atom_id res chain seq x y z
N MET A 1 -14.00 -22.08 -3.34
CA MET A 1 -12.73 -21.64 -2.71
C MET A 1 -12.96 -20.27 -2.12
N THR A 2 -12.72 -20.12 -0.82
CA THR A 2 -13.00 -18.93 -0.02
C THR A 2 -11.91 -17.87 -0.25
N LEU A 3 -12.27 -16.60 -0.47
CA LEU A 3 -11.31 -15.51 -0.32
C LEU A 3 -10.83 -15.49 1.13
N THR A 4 -9.51 -15.44 1.34
CA THR A 4 -8.95 -15.46 2.68
C THR A 4 -8.89 -14.03 3.19
N HIS A 5 -9.98 -13.61 3.83
CA HIS A 5 -10.02 -12.33 4.53
C HIS A 5 -9.09 -12.38 5.74
N LEU A 6 -8.18 -11.41 5.84
CA LEU A 6 -7.34 -11.20 7.01
C LEU A 6 -8.21 -10.75 8.19
N GLU A 7 -7.78 -11.07 9.42
CA GLU A 7 -8.54 -10.78 10.65
C GLU A 7 -8.84 -9.27 10.84
N ASN A 8 -8.10 -8.41 10.15
CA ASN A 8 -8.24 -6.95 10.21
C ASN A 8 -9.20 -6.34 9.18
N GLY A 9 -9.82 -7.12 8.29
CA GLY A 9 -10.57 -6.53 7.17
C GLY A 9 -9.89 -6.59 5.81
N GLY A 10 -8.63 -7.01 5.76
CA GLY A 10 -7.80 -6.96 4.56
C GLY A 10 -7.97 -8.18 3.66
N TRP A 11 -7.52 -8.05 2.41
CA TRP A 11 -7.36 -9.17 1.48
C TRP A 11 -5.89 -9.47 1.25
N THR A 12 -5.57 -10.74 1.01
CA THR A 12 -4.23 -11.12 0.61
C THR A 12 -3.94 -10.65 -0.82
N LEU A 13 -2.66 -10.46 -1.16
CA LEU A 13 -2.25 -10.12 -2.53
C LEU A 13 -2.73 -11.18 -3.54
N ALA A 14 -2.71 -12.46 -3.15
CA ALA A 14 -3.19 -13.56 -3.99
C ALA A 14 -4.72 -13.49 -4.23
N ASP A 15 -5.50 -13.09 -3.22
CA ASP A 15 -6.94 -12.91 -3.37
C ASP A 15 -7.27 -11.70 -4.26
N LEU A 16 -6.55 -10.59 -4.09
CA LEU A 16 -6.69 -9.40 -4.94
C LEU A 16 -6.33 -9.70 -6.41
N HIS A 17 -5.27 -10.44 -6.65
CA HIS A 17 -4.87 -10.87 -8.00
C HIS A 17 -5.87 -11.86 -8.62
N ARG A 18 -6.50 -12.73 -7.80
CA ARG A 18 -7.55 -13.61 -8.31
C ARG A 18 -8.79 -12.81 -8.72
N LEU A 19 -9.18 -11.82 -7.91
CA LEU A 19 -10.29 -10.94 -8.20
C LEU A 19 -10.07 -10.16 -9.50
N SER A 20 -8.87 -9.63 -9.71
CA SER A 20 -8.54 -8.85 -10.91
C SER A 20 -8.65 -9.67 -12.20
N ILE A 21 -8.35 -10.97 -12.16
CA ILE A 21 -8.38 -11.82 -13.36
C ILE A 21 -9.74 -12.46 -13.60
N HIS A 22 -10.44 -12.87 -12.53
CA HIS A 22 -11.54 -13.82 -12.65
C HIS A 22 -12.90 -13.32 -12.19
N GLU A 23 -12.95 -12.26 -11.39
CA GLU A 23 -14.19 -11.87 -10.70
C GLU A 23 -14.65 -10.45 -11.05
N LEU A 24 -13.73 -9.57 -11.47
CA LEU A 24 -14.05 -8.24 -11.98
C LEU A 24 -14.26 -8.26 -13.50
N ASP A 25 -14.97 -7.24 -14.01
CA ASP A 25 -14.99 -6.95 -15.44
C ASP A 25 -13.58 -6.59 -15.94
N GLU A 26 -13.38 -6.69 -17.25
CA GLU A 26 -12.06 -6.55 -17.89
C GLU A 26 -11.40 -5.20 -17.59
N GLU A 27 -12.16 -4.10 -17.53
CA GLU A 27 -11.64 -2.77 -17.24
C GLU A 27 -11.17 -2.66 -15.78
N ASN A 28 -12.05 -3.01 -14.84
CA ASN A 28 -11.74 -2.93 -13.41
C ASN A 28 -10.67 -3.94 -12.99
N GLY A 29 -10.68 -5.12 -13.63
CA GLY A 29 -9.66 -6.14 -13.47
C GLY A 29 -8.28 -5.66 -13.91
N ALA A 30 -8.18 -5.04 -15.09
CA ALA A 30 -6.92 -4.49 -15.59
C ALA A 30 -6.38 -3.34 -14.72
N LEU A 31 -7.27 -2.49 -14.17
CA LEU A 31 -6.87 -1.43 -13.25
C LEU A 31 -6.31 -1.97 -11.93
N LEU A 32 -7.00 -2.97 -11.34
CA LEU A 32 -6.54 -3.60 -10.11
C LEU A 32 -5.22 -4.35 -10.34
N ASP A 33 -5.12 -5.13 -11.41
CA ASP A 33 -3.90 -5.86 -11.76
C ASP A 33 -2.70 -4.92 -11.96
N LYS A 34 -2.91 -3.81 -12.66
CA LYS A 34 -1.90 -2.77 -12.84
C LYS A 34 -1.47 -2.17 -11.49
N ALA A 35 -2.40 -1.94 -10.57
CA ALA A 35 -2.08 -1.41 -9.25
C ALA A 35 -1.28 -2.43 -8.40
N LEU A 36 -1.58 -3.72 -8.49
CA LEU A 36 -0.84 -4.78 -7.79
C LEU A 36 0.59 -4.95 -8.31
N HIS A 37 0.80 -4.75 -9.61
CA HIS A 37 2.10 -4.88 -10.27
C HIS A 37 2.84 -3.57 -10.44
N SER A 38 2.24 -2.44 -10.07
CA SER A 38 2.91 -1.15 -10.08
C SER A 38 3.97 -1.16 -8.99
N THR A 39 5.20 -1.39 -9.41
CA THR A 39 6.41 -1.10 -8.64
C THR A 39 6.72 0.39 -8.62
N ASP A 40 5.82 1.23 -9.15
CA ASP A 40 5.96 2.66 -9.05
C ASP A 40 5.77 3.02 -7.58
N SER A 41 6.90 3.09 -6.87
CA SER A 41 7.06 4.00 -5.76
C SER A 41 6.63 5.36 -6.31
N ILE A 42 5.34 5.69 -6.17
CA ILE A 42 4.80 6.97 -6.58
C ILE A 42 5.72 7.99 -5.89
N PRO A 43 6.48 8.79 -6.65
CA PRO A 43 7.36 9.75 -6.03
C PRO A 43 6.49 10.60 -5.13
N LEU A 44 6.86 10.64 -3.85
CA LEU A 44 6.13 11.44 -2.88
C LEU A 44 6.08 12.84 -3.45
N SER A 45 4.88 13.40 -3.58
CA SER A 45 4.79 14.75 -4.10
C SER A 45 5.63 15.67 -3.20
N PRO A 46 6.25 16.74 -3.73
CA PRO A 46 7.12 17.60 -2.94
C PRO A 46 6.46 18.14 -1.66
N ILE A 47 5.14 18.29 -1.67
CA ILE A 47 4.34 18.70 -0.51
C ILE A 47 4.34 17.63 0.58
N ILE A 48 4.23 16.35 0.20
CA ILE A 48 4.28 15.23 1.14
C ILE A 48 5.70 15.08 1.70
N GLU A 49 6.74 15.23 0.86
CA GLU A 49 8.14 15.22 1.32
C GLU A 49 8.40 16.33 2.34
N SER A 50 8.02 17.58 2.04
CA SER A 50 8.16 18.70 2.98
C SER A 50 7.37 18.51 4.28
N ALA A 51 6.21 17.84 4.22
CA ALA A 51 5.41 17.53 5.40
C ALA A 51 6.05 16.42 6.25
N ILE A 52 6.75 15.46 5.64
CA ILE A 52 7.56 14.46 6.37
C ILE A 52 8.78 15.14 7.01
N GLU A 53 9.50 15.99 6.26
CA GLU A 53 10.65 16.75 6.79
C GLU A 53 10.26 17.69 7.94
N SER A 54 9.05 18.24 7.87
CA SER A 54 8.49 19.08 8.93
C SER A 54 7.83 18.28 10.07
N GLU A 55 7.95 16.95 10.06
CA GLU A 55 7.37 16.02 11.04
C GLU A 55 5.84 16.07 11.16
N ILE A 56 5.15 16.62 10.15
CA ILE A 56 3.68 16.71 10.08
C ILE A 56 3.07 15.34 9.72
N ILE A 57 3.77 14.55 8.89
CA ILE A 57 3.35 13.20 8.47
C ILE A 57 4.39 12.18 8.94
N ILE A 58 3.96 11.19 9.72
CA ILE A 58 4.82 10.08 10.16
C ILE A 58 4.78 8.98 9.10
N ASN A 59 5.85 8.86 8.32
CA ASN A 59 6.05 7.71 7.46
C ASN A 59 6.35 6.48 8.34
N SER A 60 5.46 5.48 8.31
CA SER A 60 5.56 4.32 9.21
C SER A 60 6.67 3.35 8.80
N ASP A 61 7.17 3.44 7.55
CA ASP A 61 8.26 2.59 7.05
C ASP A 61 9.64 3.00 7.59
N SER A 62 9.76 4.17 8.24
CA SER A 62 11.00 4.66 8.85
C SER A 62 11.02 4.56 10.39
N THR A 63 10.06 3.86 11.01
CA THR A 63 10.03 3.60 12.45
C THR A 63 11.07 2.54 12.88
N SER A 64 12.34 2.73 12.49
CA SER A 64 13.46 1.96 13.03
C SER A 64 14.56 2.82 13.66
N ASN A 65 14.51 4.17 13.62
CA ASN A 65 15.63 4.97 14.11
C ASN A 65 15.29 6.23 14.94
N ALA A 66 14.07 6.36 15.48
CA ALA A 66 13.71 7.52 16.32
C ALA A 66 13.39 7.17 17.79
N GLN A 67 13.72 5.96 18.25
CA GLN A 67 13.58 5.56 19.65
C GLN A 67 14.94 5.38 20.34
N GLU A 68 15.86 6.34 20.23
CA GLU A 68 17.00 6.37 21.14
C GLU A 68 17.66 7.75 21.27
N ARG A 69 16.90 8.79 21.58
CA ARG A 69 17.45 10.00 22.23
C ARG A 69 16.50 10.54 23.29
N SER A 70 16.39 9.78 24.38
CA SER A 70 16.12 10.35 25.70
C SER A 70 17.24 9.87 26.61
N LEU A 71 18.22 10.75 26.85
CA LEU A 71 19.00 10.94 28.08
C LEU A 71 19.97 12.09 27.88
#